data_AF-A0A6N0HSM6-F1
#
_entry.id   AF-A0A6N0HSM6-F1
#
_cell.length_a   1.000
_cell.length_b   1.000
_cell.length_c   1.000
_cell.angle_alpha   90.00
_cell.angle_beta   90.00
_cell.angle_gamma   90.00
#
_symmetry.space_group_name_H-M   'P 1'
#
loop_
_entity.id
_entity.type
_entity.pdbx_description
1 polymer ?
#
loop_
_entity_poly.entity_id
_entity_poly.type
_entity_poly.pdbx_seq_one_letter_code
_entity_poly.pdbx_strand_id
1 'polypeptide(L)'
;MLLINDLPGMFARATLSASKSEFGAADLTIHFERDTVSGGVAFDNRGGEALGPLRVVADLKLNNLLSLFERTALMVAQAEGQEMQYASISHEQQLGREGTKIKIDYSALRAEPENLSFIPLEQEVESDSANLIVSHPMIRSRKQNLYLRTGLTMHNGTTRLFGAKMIDEQLRVARLGLTYDRIDSSGATNLIDVEVSQGLNGLGSSENGDLLLSRADGSVDFSKLTLYLARLQPLSSHWSLLATVNGQYAFDR
;
A
#
# COMPACT_ATOMS: atom_id res chain seq x y z
N MET A 1 17.22 -13.67 12.66
CA MET A 1 16.84 -12.49 13.47
C MET A 1 16.25 -11.35 12.64
N LEU A 2 16.67 -11.08 11.40
CA LEU A 2 16.04 -9.98 10.63
C LEU A 2 14.58 -10.30 10.25
N LEU A 3 14.33 -11.52 9.76
CA LEU A 3 12.99 -11.95 9.34
C LEU A 3 11.97 -12.05 10.48
N ILE A 4 12.41 -12.20 11.74
CA ILE A 4 11.48 -12.30 12.87
C ILE A 4 10.83 -10.95 13.21
N ASN A 5 11.54 -9.85 12.91
CA ASN A 5 11.04 -8.49 13.05
C ASN A 5 10.23 -8.04 11.82
N ASP A 6 10.16 -8.89 10.79
CA ASP A 6 9.26 -8.69 9.65
C ASP A 6 7.87 -9.28 9.92
N LEU A 7 7.72 -10.03 11.02
CA LEU A 7 6.46 -10.61 11.45
C LEU A 7 5.58 -9.54 12.09
N PRO A 8 4.29 -9.45 11.73
CA PRO A 8 3.41 -8.44 12.28
C PRO A 8 3.27 -8.50 13.81
N GLY A 9 3.37 -7.34 14.45
CA GLY A 9 3.20 -7.20 15.90
C GLY A 9 4.29 -7.88 16.72
N MET A 10 5.40 -8.32 16.12
CA MET A 10 6.50 -9.01 16.81
C MET A 10 7.76 -8.15 16.82
N PHE A 11 8.33 -7.99 18.02
CA PHE A 11 9.64 -7.37 18.19
C PHE A 11 10.55 -8.34 18.92
N ALA A 12 11.65 -8.75 18.28
CA ALA A 12 12.66 -9.59 18.88
C ALA A 12 14.00 -8.87 18.98
N ARG A 13 14.62 -8.98 20.16
CA ARG A 13 15.98 -8.52 20.43
C ARG A 13 16.83 -9.69 20.88
N ALA A 14 17.95 -9.92 20.20
CA ALA A 14 18.94 -10.90 20.63
C ALA A 14 20.06 -10.21 21.39
N THR A 15 20.44 -10.81 22.51
CA THR A 15 21.65 -10.49 23.26
C THR A 15 22.54 -11.72 23.27
N LEU A 16 23.83 -11.51 22.99
CA LEU A 16 24.83 -12.57 23.04
C LEU A 16 25.64 -12.36 24.32
N SER A 17 25.73 -13.38 25.16
CA SER A 17 26.52 -13.38 26.40
C SER A 17 27.49 -14.56 26.40
N ALA A 18 28.62 -14.43 27.09
CA ALA A 18 29.53 -15.56 27.25
C ALA A 18 28.81 -16.72 27.96
N SER A 19 28.97 -17.95 27.44
CA SER A 19 28.32 -19.12 28.03
C SER A 19 28.90 -19.42 29.41
N LYS A 20 28.03 -19.70 30.37
CA LYS A 20 28.46 -20.07 31.73
C LYS A 20 28.86 -21.53 31.85
N SER A 21 28.44 -22.37 30.91
CA SER A 21 28.61 -23.84 30.96
C SER A 21 29.70 -24.36 30.03
N GLU A 22 30.06 -23.64 28.97
CA GLU A 22 31.12 -24.05 28.05
C GLU A 22 32.12 -22.93 27.75
N PHE A 23 33.40 -23.26 27.89
CA PHE A 23 34.50 -22.36 27.56
C PHE A 23 34.59 -22.14 26.05
N GLY A 24 34.58 -20.88 25.62
CA GLY A 24 34.60 -20.51 24.20
C GLY A 24 33.22 -20.51 23.52
N ALA A 25 32.16 -20.88 24.22
CA ALA A 25 30.78 -20.79 23.73
C ALA A 25 30.11 -19.48 24.14
N ALA A 26 29.03 -19.13 23.45
CA ALA A 26 28.19 -17.96 23.75
C ALA A 26 26.71 -18.36 23.80
N ASP A 27 26.01 -17.86 24.81
CA ASP A 27 24.57 -18.02 24.97
C ASP A 27 23.85 -16.91 24.20
N LEU A 28 22.92 -17.28 23.33
CA LEU A 28 22.05 -16.36 22.61
C LEU A 28 20.70 -16.27 23.33
N THR A 29 20.45 -15.16 24.01
CA THR A 29 19.14 -14.89 24.62
C THR A 29 18.30 -14.06 23.67
N ILE A 30 17.06 -14.49 23.40
CA ILE A 30 16.12 -13.75 22.54
C ILE A 30 14.96 -13.27 23.39
N HIS A 31 14.80 -11.95 23.48
CA HIS A 31 13.67 -11.29 24.11
C HIS A 31 12.60 -11.03 23.06
N PHE A 32 11.34 -11.38 23.36
CA PHE A 32 10.19 -11.22 22.47
C PHE A 32 9.14 -10.32 23.12
N GLU A 33 8.71 -9.30 22.38
CA GLU A 33 7.55 -8.47 22.71
C GLU A 33 6.51 -8.64 21.59
N ARG A 34 5.23 -8.64 21.98
CA ARG A 34 4.11 -8.84 21.07
C ARG A 34 3.05 -7.77 21.27
N ASP A 35 2.74 -7.03 20.22
CA ASP A 35 1.62 -6.12 20.15
C ASP A 35 0.51 -6.72 19.25
N THR A 36 -0.51 -7.26 19.90
CA THR A 36 -1.57 -8.04 19.24
C THR A 36 -2.66 -7.19 18.64
N VAL A 37 -2.92 -6.00 19.18
CA VAL A 37 -4.02 -5.12 18.75
C VAL A 37 -3.58 -3.67 18.86
N SER A 38 -3.65 -2.95 17.75
CA SER A 38 -3.41 -1.51 17.69
C SER A 38 -4.48 -0.84 16.84
N GLY A 39 -4.74 0.43 17.06
CA GLY A 39 -5.73 1.17 16.30
C GLY A 39 -5.81 2.62 16.76
N GLY A 40 -6.61 3.41 16.06
CA GLY A 40 -6.73 4.83 16.35
C GLY A 40 -7.91 5.47 15.66
N VAL A 41 -8.19 6.70 16.08
CA VAL A 41 -9.13 7.61 15.42
C VAL A 41 -8.40 8.92 15.19
N ALA A 42 -8.53 9.47 13.98
CA ALA A 42 -7.94 10.72 13.57
C ALA A 42 -9.00 11.63 12.97
N PHE A 43 -8.82 12.92 13.18
CA PHE A 43 -9.61 13.99 12.57
C PHE A 43 -8.64 14.85 11.78
N ASP A 44 -8.91 15.07 10.49
CA ASP A 44 -8.06 15.87 9.62
C ASP A 44 -8.87 16.78 8.69
N ASN A 45 -8.19 17.78 8.14
CA ASN A 45 -8.73 18.70 7.13
C ASN A 45 -8.07 18.48 5.76
N ARG A 46 -7.82 17.22 5.39
CA ARG A 46 -7.08 16.86 4.17
C ARG A 46 -8.01 16.42 3.03
N GLY A 47 -9.33 16.55 3.20
CA GLY A 47 -10.28 16.35 2.11
C GLY A 47 -10.23 17.49 1.10
N GLY A 48 -10.62 17.20 -0.15
CA GLY A 48 -10.79 18.25 -1.17
C GLY A 48 -12.06 19.05 -0.91
N GLU A 49 -12.16 20.26 -1.47
CA GLU A 49 -13.32 21.14 -1.27
C GLU A 49 -14.65 20.46 -1.66
N ALA A 50 -14.67 19.69 -2.75
CA ALA A 50 -15.87 18.98 -3.20
C ALA A 50 -16.12 17.64 -2.49
N LEU A 51 -15.20 17.14 -1.66
CA LEU A 51 -15.26 15.79 -1.07
C LEU A 51 -15.28 15.83 0.47
N GLY A 52 -15.65 16.97 1.02
CA GLY A 52 -15.66 17.28 2.44
C GLY A 52 -14.24 17.57 2.95
N PRO A 53 -13.87 18.83 3.22
CA PRO A 53 -12.52 19.18 3.66
C PRO A 53 -12.17 18.50 5.00
N LEU A 54 -13.16 18.37 5.89
CA LEU A 54 -13.03 17.71 7.18
C LEU A 54 -13.37 16.22 7.08
N ARG A 55 -12.53 15.38 7.69
CA ARG A 55 -12.69 13.92 7.67
C ARG A 55 -12.38 13.29 9.01
N VAL A 56 -13.10 12.21 9.30
CA VAL A 56 -12.81 11.29 10.41
C VAL A 56 -12.29 10.00 9.83
N VAL A 57 -11.19 9.49 10.34
CA VAL A 57 -10.57 8.22 9.95
C VAL A 57 -10.41 7.35 11.18
N ALA A 58 -10.78 6.09 11.11
CA ALA A 58 -10.53 5.11 12.17
C ALA A 58 -9.86 3.86 11.59
N ASP A 59 -8.85 3.33 12.29
CA ASP A 59 -8.17 2.10 11.92
C ASP A 59 -8.04 1.12 13.08
N LEU A 60 -8.06 -0.17 12.76
CA LEU A 60 -7.83 -1.26 13.69
C LEU A 60 -6.91 -2.29 13.02
N LYS A 61 -5.91 -2.76 13.74
CA LYS A 61 -4.92 -3.75 13.31
C LYS A 61 -4.87 -4.86 14.34
N LEU A 62 -5.09 -6.08 13.87
CA LEU A 62 -5.02 -7.31 14.62
C LEU A 62 -3.79 -8.07 14.13
N ASN A 63 -2.77 -8.22 14.97
CA ASN A 63 -1.54 -8.92 14.64
C ASN A 63 -1.51 -10.27 15.36
N ASN A 64 -1.20 -11.32 14.60
CA ASN A 64 -0.93 -12.65 15.12
C ASN A 64 -2.04 -13.20 16.04
N LEU A 65 -3.30 -12.97 15.67
CA LEU A 65 -4.50 -13.41 16.38
C LEU A 65 -4.69 -14.93 16.28
N LEU A 66 -4.36 -15.52 15.13
CA LEU A 66 -4.42 -16.95 14.81
C LEU A 66 -3.11 -17.68 15.13
N SER A 67 -2.11 -16.96 15.66
CA SER A 67 -0.75 -17.49 15.88
C SER A 67 -0.06 -17.97 14.60
N LEU A 68 -0.42 -17.41 13.44
CA LEU A 68 0.13 -17.75 12.12
C LEU A 68 1.05 -16.64 11.58
N PHE A 69 1.41 -15.66 12.41
CA PHE A 69 2.19 -14.48 12.01
C PHE A 69 1.51 -13.65 10.91
N GLU A 70 0.19 -13.54 11.03
CA GLU A 70 -0.66 -12.78 10.13
C GLU A 70 -0.97 -11.39 10.68
N ARG A 71 -1.46 -10.52 9.80
CA ARG A 71 -2.01 -9.20 10.17
C ARG A 71 -3.29 -8.96 9.41
N THR A 72 -4.35 -8.64 10.15
CA THR A 72 -5.59 -8.12 9.57
C THR A 72 -5.75 -6.66 9.98
N ALA A 73 -5.95 -5.78 9.01
CA ALA A 73 -6.21 -4.36 9.25
C ALA A 73 -7.57 -3.96 8.66
N LEU A 74 -8.30 -3.14 9.40
CA LEU A 74 -9.53 -2.49 8.99
C LEU A 74 -9.31 -0.98 9.03
N MET A 75 -9.84 -0.27 8.05
CA MET A 75 -9.82 1.19 8.04
C MET A 75 -11.14 1.70 7.48
N VAL A 76 -11.73 2.67 8.15
CA VAL A 76 -12.91 3.40 7.69
C VAL A 76 -12.61 4.90 7.69
N ALA A 77 -13.15 5.62 6.73
CA ALA A 77 -13.09 7.07 6.67
C ALA A 77 -14.42 7.65 6.22
N GLN A 78 -14.77 8.80 6.79
CA GLN A 78 -15.98 9.53 6.43
C GLN A 78 -15.68 11.02 6.42
N ALA A 79 -16.07 11.69 5.35
CA ALA A 79 -16.01 13.14 5.23
C ALA A 79 -17.28 13.81 5.78
N GLU A 80 -17.16 15.10 6.08
CA GLU A 80 -18.29 15.97 6.41
C GLU A 80 -19.40 15.86 5.35
N GLY A 81 -20.66 16.05 5.77
CA GLY A 81 -21.80 15.96 4.85
C GLY A 81 -22.08 14.56 4.28
N GLN A 82 -21.27 13.54 4.61
CA GLN A 82 -21.25 12.23 3.94
C GLN A 82 -20.82 12.30 2.47
N GLU A 83 -20.12 13.37 2.08
CA GLU A 83 -19.64 13.59 0.71
C GLU A 83 -18.62 12.52 0.26
N MET A 84 -18.01 11.83 1.23
CA MET A 84 -17.18 10.67 0.98
C MET A 84 -17.25 9.65 2.13
N GLN A 85 -17.38 8.38 1.77
CA GLN A 85 -17.34 7.23 2.65
C GLN A 85 -16.39 6.19 2.06
N TYR A 86 -15.43 5.73 2.88
CA TYR A 86 -14.44 4.74 2.48
C TYR A 86 -14.32 3.65 3.54
N ALA A 87 -14.19 2.41 3.10
CA ALA A 87 -13.89 1.29 3.97
C ALA A 87 -12.88 0.36 3.28
N SER A 88 -11.98 -0.23 4.07
CA SER A 88 -11.06 -1.25 3.58
C SER A 88 -10.72 -2.29 4.61
N ILE A 89 -10.42 -3.48 4.11
CA ILE A 89 -9.86 -4.61 4.85
C ILE A 89 -8.60 -5.09 4.15
N SER A 90 -7.57 -5.36 4.93
CA SER A 90 -6.29 -5.88 4.47
C SER A 90 -5.91 -7.09 5.31
N HIS A 91 -5.47 -8.16 4.67
CA HIS A 91 -4.92 -9.34 5.34
C HIS A 91 -3.56 -9.69 4.75
N GLU A 92 -2.53 -9.70 5.59
CA GLU A 92 -1.16 -10.09 5.24
C GLU A 92 -0.79 -11.38 5.98
N GLN A 93 -0.35 -12.38 5.24
CA GLN A 93 0.08 -13.67 5.76
C GLN A 93 1.55 -13.90 5.40
N GLN A 94 2.37 -14.18 6.42
CA GLN A 94 3.73 -14.66 6.21
C GLN A 94 3.69 -16.12 5.71
N LEU A 95 4.43 -16.41 4.64
CA LEU A 95 4.60 -17.75 4.11
C LEU A 95 6.00 -18.29 4.39
N GLY A 96 6.05 -19.52 4.89
CA GLY A 96 7.30 -20.23 5.14
C GLY A 96 8.25 -19.46 6.06
N ARG A 97 9.56 -19.66 5.86
CA ARG A 97 10.63 -19.09 6.69
C ARG A 97 11.54 -18.13 5.95
N GLU A 98 11.32 -17.96 4.64
CA GLU A 98 12.21 -17.22 3.75
C GLU A 98 11.79 -15.75 3.57
N GLY A 99 10.74 -15.31 4.26
CA GLY A 99 10.30 -13.92 4.23
C GLY A 99 9.23 -13.62 3.17
N THR A 100 8.78 -14.60 2.39
CA THR A 100 7.66 -14.43 1.45
C THR A 100 6.37 -14.04 2.16
N LYS A 101 5.66 -13.03 1.65
CA LYS A 101 4.36 -12.58 2.17
C LYS A 101 3.32 -12.59 1.07
N ILE A 102 2.10 -12.98 1.43
CA ILE A 102 0.91 -12.74 0.62
C ILE A 102 0.05 -11.70 1.33
N LYS A 103 -0.46 -10.74 0.57
CA LYS A 103 -1.37 -9.70 1.04
C LYS A 103 -2.60 -9.66 0.15
N ILE A 104 -3.77 -9.64 0.78
CA ILE A 104 -5.06 -9.46 0.12
C ILE A 104 -5.66 -8.17 0.67
N ASP A 105 -6.04 -7.26 -0.22
CA ASP A 105 -6.69 -6.01 0.14
C ASP A 105 -8.04 -5.91 -0.57
N TYR A 106 -9.05 -5.41 0.12
CA TYR A 106 -10.31 -4.99 -0.46
C TYR A 106 -10.69 -3.61 0.07
N SER A 107 -11.13 -2.71 -0.82
CA SER A 107 -11.60 -1.38 -0.46
C SER A 107 -12.84 -1.01 -1.25
N ALA A 108 -13.72 -0.23 -0.65
CA ALA A 108 -14.87 0.38 -1.29
C ALA A 108 -14.96 1.87 -0.95
N LEU A 109 -15.39 2.66 -1.92
CA LEU A 109 -15.56 4.10 -1.84
C LEU A 109 -16.93 4.47 -2.42
N ARG A 110 -17.66 5.31 -1.69
CA ARG A 110 -18.81 6.06 -2.21
C ARG A 110 -18.55 7.54 -1.97
N ALA A 111 -18.78 8.36 -2.98
CA ALA A 111 -18.67 9.80 -2.86
C ALA A 111 -19.83 10.48 -3.59
N GLU A 112 -20.34 11.54 -2.97
CA GLU A 112 -21.39 12.40 -3.50
C GLU A 112 -20.84 13.83 -3.40
N PRO A 113 -20.02 14.26 -4.38
CA PRO A 113 -19.31 15.51 -4.27
C PRO A 113 -20.24 16.72 -4.18
N GLU A 114 -19.89 17.71 -3.37
CA GLU A 114 -20.67 18.94 -3.31
C GLU A 114 -20.66 19.66 -4.67
N ASN A 115 -21.80 20.22 -5.03
CA ASN A 115 -21.94 20.99 -6.27
C ASN A 115 -21.22 22.33 -6.16
N LEU A 116 -19.96 22.39 -6.60
CA LEU A 116 -19.18 23.63 -6.67
C LEU A 116 -19.58 24.54 -7.85
N SER A 117 -20.55 24.13 -8.67
CA SER A 117 -21.05 24.86 -9.85
C SER A 117 -22.49 25.34 -9.67
N PHE A 118 -22.87 26.39 -10.40
CA PHE A 118 -24.25 26.93 -10.41
C PHE A 118 -25.32 25.93 -10.88
N ILE A 119 -24.93 24.90 -11.62
CA ILE A 119 -25.79 23.80 -12.03
C ILE A 119 -25.48 22.62 -11.09
N PRO A 120 -26.45 22.16 -10.27
CA PRO A 120 -26.23 20.97 -9.45
C PRO A 120 -26.12 19.77 -10.38
N LEU A 121 -24.98 19.08 -10.38
CA LEU A 121 -24.70 17.96 -11.29
C LEU A 121 -25.14 16.60 -10.73
N GLU A 122 -25.61 16.55 -9.48
CA GLU A 122 -26.04 15.32 -8.76
C GLU A 122 -25.07 14.16 -9.06
N GLN A 123 -23.79 14.41 -8.81
CA GLN A 123 -22.73 13.48 -9.14
C GLN A 123 -22.58 12.43 -8.03
N GLU A 124 -22.54 11.16 -8.44
CA GLU A 124 -22.28 10.04 -7.56
C GLU A 124 -21.08 9.25 -8.11
N VAL A 125 -20.13 8.91 -7.25
CA VAL A 125 -18.97 8.10 -7.59
C VAL A 125 -18.94 6.89 -6.66
N GLU A 126 -18.94 5.70 -7.25
CA GLU A 126 -18.78 4.44 -6.53
C GLU A 126 -17.57 3.71 -7.10
N SER A 127 -16.71 3.18 -6.24
CA SER A 127 -15.64 2.28 -6.69
C SER A 127 -15.30 1.24 -5.65
N ASP A 128 -14.84 0.09 -6.13
CA ASP A 128 -14.27 -0.97 -5.32
C ASP A 128 -12.94 -1.44 -5.91
N SER A 129 -12.09 -1.99 -5.06
CA SER A 129 -10.81 -2.55 -5.49
C SER A 129 -10.41 -3.74 -4.66
N ALA A 130 -10.06 -4.83 -5.34
CA ALA A 130 -9.44 -6.00 -4.75
C ALA A 130 -8.00 -6.13 -5.24
N ASN A 131 -7.07 -6.39 -4.34
CA ASN A 131 -5.66 -6.58 -4.65
C ASN A 131 -5.15 -7.89 -4.05
N LEU A 132 -4.41 -8.66 -4.84
CA LEU A 132 -3.60 -9.78 -4.37
C LEU A 132 -2.15 -9.44 -4.65
N ILE A 133 -1.31 -9.41 -3.61
CA ILE A 133 0.09 -9.03 -3.71
C ILE A 133 0.94 -10.13 -3.07
N VAL A 134 1.97 -10.57 -3.79
CA VAL A 134 3.01 -11.45 -3.26
C VAL A 134 4.31 -10.68 -3.23
N SER A 135 5.03 -10.74 -2.11
CA SER A 135 6.36 -10.12 -1.99
C SER A 135 7.36 -11.10 -1.42
N HIS A 136 8.58 -11.08 -1.95
CA HIS A 136 9.66 -11.94 -1.50
C HIS A 136 10.97 -11.15 -1.37
N PRO A 137 11.68 -11.22 -0.23
CA PRO A 137 12.98 -10.60 -0.08
C PRO A 137 14.05 -11.41 -0.82
N MET A 138 14.47 -10.92 -1.99
CA MET A 138 15.61 -11.48 -2.72
C MET A 138 16.93 -11.26 -1.97
N ILE A 139 17.03 -10.14 -1.25
CA ILE A 139 18.16 -9.82 -0.38
C ILE A 139 17.58 -9.25 0.92
N ARG A 140 17.97 -9.80 2.07
CA ARG A 140 17.62 -9.27 3.39
C ARG A 140 18.87 -9.14 4.25
N SER A 141 19.26 -7.91 4.57
CA SER A 141 20.41 -7.63 5.44
C SER A 141 20.18 -6.38 6.28
N ARG A 142 21.09 -6.11 7.23
CA ARG A 142 21.00 -4.93 8.10
C ARG A 142 21.16 -3.59 7.36
N LYS A 143 21.86 -3.58 6.22
CA LYS A 143 22.22 -2.35 5.48
C LYS A 143 21.64 -2.32 4.07
N GLN A 144 21.08 -3.40 3.57
CA GLN A 144 20.62 -3.51 2.19
C GLN A 144 19.51 -4.55 2.09
N ASN A 145 18.42 -4.19 1.42
CA ASN A 145 17.32 -5.09 1.15
C ASN A 145 16.82 -4.93 -0.28
N LEU A 146 16.38 -6.03 -0.88
CA LEU A 146 15.78 -6.06 -2.20
C LEU A 146 14.55 -6.96 -2.13
N TYR A 147 13.40 -6.42 -2.49
CA TYR A 147 12.13 -7.13 -2.54
C TYR A 147 11.63 -7.20 -3.96
N LEU A 148 11.28 -8.41 -4.39
CA LEU A 148 10.47 -8.65 -5.58
C LEU A 148 9.00 -8.62 -5.18
N ARG A 149 8.18 -7.89 -5.92
CA ARG A 149 6.73 -7.81 -5.72
C ARG A 149 6.01 -8.18 -7.00
N THR A 150 4.98 -9.00 -6.88
CA THR A 150 4.04 -9.29 -7.96
C THR A 150 2.64 -9.04 -7.46
N GLY A 151 1.76 -8.48 -8.28
CA GLY A 151 0.39 -8.20 -7.86
C GLY A 151 -0.63 -8.29 -8.97
N LEU A 152 -1.87 -8.55 -8.58
CA LEU A 152 -3.06 -8.45 -9.42
C LEU A 152 -4.04 -7.50 -8.73
N THR A 153 -4.56 -6.54 -9.49
CA THR A 153 -5.62 -5.63 -9.03
C THR A 153 -6.84 -5.79 -9.91
N MET A 154 -8.00 -5.84 -9.26
CA MET A 154 -9.30 -5.66 -9.87
C MET A 154 -9.85 -4.34 -9.33
N HIS A 155 -10.15 -3.40 -10.21
CA HIS A 155 -10.78 -2.14 -9.86
C HIS A 155 -12.07 -2.02 -10.66
N ASN A 156 -13.16 -1.62 -10.02
CA ASN A 156 -14.38 -1.25 -10.72
C ASN A 156 -14.77 0.15 -10.24
N GLY A 157 -15.09 1.03 -11.18
CA GLY A 157 -15.49 2.39 -10.92
C GLY A 157 -16.72 2.77 -11.74
N THR A 158 -17.72 3.36 -11.10
CA THR A 158 -18.90 3.90 -11.76
C THR A 158 -19.06 5.36 -11.33
N THR A 159 -19.33 6.24 -12.30
CA THR A 159 -19.78 7.61 -12.03
C THR A 159 -21.15 7.82 -12.64
N ARG A 160 -22.07 8.39 -11.87
CA ARG A 160 -23.40 8.80 -12.34
C ARG A 160 -23.55 10.31 -12.24
N LEU A 161 -24.28 10.89 -13.19
CA LEU A 161 -24.78 12.26 -13.15
C LEU A 161 -26.30 12.21 -13.29
N PHE A 162 -27.03 12.81 -12.36
CA PHE A 162 -28.50 12.75 -12.33
C PHE A 162 -29.06 11.31 -12.42
N GLY A 163 -28.38 10.37 -11.75
CA GLY A 163 -28.71 8.93 -11.78
C GLY A 163 -28.36 8.20 -13.09
N ALA A 164 -27.97 8.89 -14.16
CA ALA A 164 -27.51 8.28 -15.39
C ALA A 164 -26.03 7.90 -15.31
N LYS A 165 -25.69 6.68 -15.71
CA LYS A 165 -24.31 6.20 -15.75
C LYS A 165 -23.52 6.92 -16.84
N MET A 166 -22.49 7.63 -16.44
CA MET A 166 -21.62 8.41 -17.32
C MET A 166 -20.26 7.75 -17.51
N ILE A 167 -19.74 7.10 -16.45
CA ILE A 167 -18.52 6.33 -16.48
C ILE A 167 -18.81 4.96 -15.87
N ASP A 168 -18.31 3.90 -16.51
CA ASP A 168 -18.34 2.54 -16.01
C ASP A 168 -17.10 1.80 -16.49
N GLU A 169 -16.10 1.74 -15.63
CA GLU A 169 -14.77 1.28 -15.99
C GLU A 169 -14.32 0.16 -15.04
N GLN A 170 -13.96 -0.97 -15.62
CA GLN A 170 -13.44 -2.13 -14.91
C GLN A 170 -12.02 -2.40 -15.38
N LEU A 171 -11.05 -2.23 -14.49
CA LEU A 171 -9.64 -2.44 -14.79
C LEU A 171 -9.14 -3.73 -14.13
N ARG A 172 -8.33 -4.47 -14.87
CA ARG A 172 -7.60 -5.65 -14.39
C ARG A 172 -6.13 -5.41 -14.67
N VAL A 173 -5.31 -5.37 -13.63
CA VAL A 173 -3.92 -4.92 -13.77
C VAL A 173 -2.97 -5.90 -13.11
N ALA A 174 -2.05 -6.45 -13.89
CA ALA A 174 -0.90 -7.19 -13.40
C ALA A 174 0.26 -6.24 -13.12
N ARG A 175 0.97 -6.46 -12.02
CA ARG A 175 2.12 -5.65 -11.60
C ARG A 175 3.33 -6.51 -11.28
N LEU A 176 4.49 -6.01 -11.68
CA LEU A 176 5.80 -6.52 -11.29
C LEU A 176 6.63 -5.35 -10.79
N GLY A 177 7.10 -5.44 -9.54
CA GLY A 177 7.83 -4.38 -8.87
C GLY A 177 9.08 -4.85 -8.16
N LEU A 178 10.04 -3.95 -8.01
CA LEU A 178 11.26 -4.11 -7.24
C LEU A 178 11.39 -2.95 -6.27
N THR A 179 11.48 -3.23 -4.97
CA THR A 179 11.91 -2.23 -3.95
C THR A 179 13.32 -2.56 -3.53
N TYR A 180 14.21 -1.59 -3.61
CA TYR A 180 15.57 -1.67 -3.10
C TYR A 180 15.81 -0.56 -2.07
N ASP A 181 16.23 -0.94 -0.87
CA ASP A 181 16.72 0.02 0.12
C ASP A 181 18.17 -0.30 0.54
N ARG A 182 18.95 0.76 0.79
CA ARG A 182 20.32 0.63 1.24
C ARG A 182 20.79 1.80 2.09
N ILE A 183 21.44 1.48 3.21
CA ILE A 183 22.27 2.39 3.98
C ILE A 183 23.67 2.37 3.39
N ASP A 184 24.12 3.50 2.84
CA ASP A 184 25.45 3.63 2.27
C ASP A 184 26.53 3.89 3.34
N SER A 185 27.79 4.02 2.91
CA SER A 185 28.93 4.24 3.82
C SER A 185 28.88 5.57 4.55
N SER A 186 28.15 6.57 4.05
CA SER A 186 27.93 7.86 4.73
C SER A 186 26.84 7.80 5.79
N GLY A 187 26.15 6.66 5.93
CA GLY A 187 24.99 6.50 6.80
C GLY A 187 23.68 7.01 6.18
N ALA A 188 23.70 7.41 4.91
CA ALA A 188 22.49 7.84 4.21
C ALA A 188 21.67 6.64 3.74
N THR A 189 20.35 6.79 3.81
CA THR A 189 19.39 5.77 3.36
C THR A 189 18.91 6.11 1.96
N ASN A 190 19.02 5.16 1.05
CA ASN A 190 18.56 5.25 -0.33
C ASN A 190 17.42 4.26 -0.53
N LEU A 191 16.39 4.69 -1.27
CA LEU A 191 15.26 3.88 -1.66
C LEU A 191 15.05 4.03 -3.17
N ILE A 192 14.91 2.91 -3.86
CA ILE A 192 14.55 2.80 -5.26
C ILE A 192 13.35 1.88 -5.34
N ASP A 193 12.27 2.36 -5.93
CA ASP A 193 11.11 1.53 -6.26
C ASP A 193 10.79 1.67 -7.74
N VAL A 194 10.71 0.54 -8.42
CA VAL A 194 10.36 0.46 -9.84
C VAL A 194 9.21 -0.50 -9.97
N GLU A 195 8.18 -0.13 -10.73
CA GLU A 195 7.05 -1.01 -11.00
C GLU A 195 6.60 -0.90 -12.45
N VAL A 196 6.42 -2.05 -13.09
CA VAL A 196 5.73 -2.17 -14.37
C VAL A 196 4.31 -2.64 -14.07
N SER A 197 3.34 -1.95 -14.65
CA SER A 197 1.92 -2.30 -14.64
C SER A 197 1.48 -2.62 -16.06
N GLN A 198 0.73 -3.72 -16.20
CA GLN A 198 0.10 -4.13 -17.44
C GLN A 198 -1.40 -4.31 -17.21
N GLY A 199 -2.20 -3.51 -17.90
CA GLY A 199 -3.63 -3.71 -18.03
C GLY A 199 -3.94 -4.99 -18.82
N LEU A 200 -4.99 -5.69 -18.43
CA LEU A 200 -5.37 -6.98 -18.99
C LEU A 200 -6.76 -6.87 -19.62
N ASN A 201 -6.88 -7.20 -20.90
CA ASN A 201 -8.16 -7.41 -21.56
C ASN A 201 -8.68 -8.80 -21.20
N GLY A 202 -9.58 -8.88 -20.22
CA GLY A 202 -10.14 -10.12 -19.72
C GLY A 202 -10.51 -10.05 -18.24
N LEU A 203 -10.98 -11.17 -17.66
CA LEU A 203 -11.41 -11.25 -16.26
C LEU A 203 -12.48 -10.20 -15.87
N GLY A 204 -13.33 -9.83 -16.82
CA GLY A 204 -14.36 -8.81 -16.65
C GLY A 204 -13.82 -7.38 -16.60
N SER A 205 -12.70 -7.09 -17.27
CA SER A 205 -12.31 -5.72 -17.61
C SER A 205 -13.26 -5.11 -18.64
N SER A 206 -13.33 -3.79 -18.73
CA SER A 206 -13.93 -3.11 -19.87
C SER A 206 -13.16 -3.41 -21.16
N GLU A 207 -13.78 -3.13 -22.29
CA GLU A 207 -13.14 -3.22 -23.60
C GLU A 207 -12.54 -1.86 -23.99
N ASN A 208 -11.44 -1.88 -24.74
CA ASN A 208 -10.89 -0.66 -25.33
C ASN A 208 -11.92 -0.02 -26.28
N GLY A 209 -12.15 1.29 -26.12
CA GLY A 209 -13.12 2.03 -26.92
C GLY A 209 -14.56 1.96 -26.42
N ASP A 210 -14.81 1.38 -25.24
CA ASP A 210 -16.12 1.49 -24.59
C ASP A 210 -16.47 2.98 -24.37
N LEU A 211 -17.71 3.34 -24.71
CA LEU A 211 -18.21 4.71 -24.64
C LEU A 211 -18.30 5.25 -23.21
N LEU A 212 -18.32 4.35 -22.22
CA LEU A 212 -18.39 4.69 -20.80
C LEU A 212 -17.02 4.63 -20.10
N LEU A 213 -15.92 4.48 -20.84
CA LEU A 213 -14.60 4.66 -20.25
C LEU A 213 -14.44 6.08 -19.71
N SER A 214 -13.64 6.23 -18.66
CA SER A 214 -13.36 7.53 -18.06
C SER A 214 -12.68 8.50 -19.02
N ARG A 215 -12.05 7.96 -20.06
CA ARG A 215 -11.37 8.70 -21.13
C ARG A 215 -11.68 8.09 -22.48
N ALA A 216 -12.02 8.96 -23.45
CA ALA A 216 -12.24 8.54 -24.84
C ALA A 216 -10.98 7.97 -25.52
N ASP A 217 -9.79 8.39 -25.07
CA ASP A 217 -8.48 7.89 -25.50
C ASP A 217 -7.88 6.87 -24.53
N GLY A 218 -8.64 6.37 -23.55
CA GLY A 218 -8.15 5.42 -22.55
C GLY A 218 -7.94 4.01 -23.12
N SER A 219 -6.82 3.38 -22.75
CA SER A 219 -6.55 1.96 -23.01
C SER A 219 -6.64 1.17 -21.71
N VAL A 220 -7.49 0.15 -21.67
CA VAL A 220 -7.65 -0.80 -20.56
C VAL A 220 -6.47 -1.75 -20.47
N ASP A 221 -5.84 -2.09 -21.61
CA ASP A 221 -4.62 -2.91 -21.73
C ASP A 221 -3.32 -2.10 -21.70
N PHE A 222 -3.31 -0.97 -21.00
CA PHE A 222 -2.15 -0.11 -20.93
C PHE A 222 -0.89 -0.80 -20.38
N SER A 223 0.28 -0.36 -20.80
CA SER A 223 1.57 -0.59 -20.17
C SER A 223 2.05 0.71 -19.51
N LYS A 224 2.43 0.63 -18.24
CA LYS A 224 2.97 1.78 -17.48
C LYS A 224 4.18 1.38 -16.66
N LEU A 225 5.20 2.23 -16.68
CA LEU A 225 6.35 2.19 -15.76
C LEU A 225 6.23 3.31 -14.73
N THR A 226 6.44 3.00 -13.47
CA THR A 226 6.61 3.99 -12.39
C THR A 226 8.00 3.85 -11.77
N LEU A 227 8.57 4.99 -11.38
CA LEU A 227 9.86 5.09 -10.72
C LEU A 227 9.74 6.03 -9.53
N TYR A 228 10.13 5.55 -8.36
CA TYR A 228 10.28 6.35 -7.16
C TYR A 228 11.70 6.21 -6.61
N LEU A 229 12.37 7.34 -6.41
CA LEU A 229 13.70 7.42 -5.80
C LEU A 229 13.60 8.29 -4.56
N ALA A 230 14.22 7.88 -3.46
CA ALA A 230 14.40 8.73 -2.30
C ALA A 230 15.79 8.57 -1.69
N ARG A 231 16.34 9.67 -1.19
CA ARG A 231 17.58 9.69 -0.41
C ARG A 231 17.40 10.54 0.84
N LEU A 232 17.62 9.96 2.01
CA LEU A 232 17.71 10.65 3.28
C LEU A 232 19.18 10.75 3.69
N GLN A 233 19.72 11.96 3.63
CA GLN A 233 21.11 12.28 3.94
C GLN A 233 21.22 12.94 5.32
N PRO A 234 21.84 12.29 6.32
CA PRO A 234 22.26 12.98 7.53
C PRO A 234 23.33 14.01 7.17
N LEU A 235 23.15 15.26 7.61
CA LEU A 235 24.12 16.34 7.44
C LEU A 235 24.85 16.64 8.76
N SER A 236 24.16 16.45 9.89
CA SER A 236 24.72 16.54 11.25
C SER A 236 23.86 15.72 12.22
N SER A 237 24.11 15.82 13.54
CA SER A 237 23.26 15.18 14.56
C SER A 237 21.84 15.75 14.65
N HIS A 238 21.60 16.96 14.12
CA HIS A 238 20.31 17.66 14.22
C HIS A 238 19.64 17.92 12.87
N TRP A 239 20.34 17.67 11.76
CA TRP A 239 19.88 18.03 10.43
C TRP A 239 20.00 16.85 9.47
N SER A 240 18.94 16.64 8.71
CA SER A 240 18.89 15.70 7.59
C SER A 240 18.23 16.35 6.37
N LEU A 241 18.61 15.90 5.19
CA LEU A 241 18.04 16.29 3.92
C LEU A 241 17.35 15.09 3.28
N LEU A 242 16.06 15.23 2.95
CA LEU A 242 15.31 14.25 2.17
C LEU A 242 15.14 14.77 0.74
N ALA A 243 15.63 14.03 -0.24
CA ALA A 243 15.37 14.27 -1.65
C ALA A 243 14.54 13.11 -2.21
N THR A 244 13.47 13.42 -2.96
CA THR A 244 12.60 12.43 -3.60
C THR A 244 12.40 12.78 -5.08
N VAL A 245 12.27 11.74 -5.91
CA VAL A 245 11.90 11.85 -7.32
C VAL A 245 10.81 10.82 -7.59
N ASN A 246 9.72 11.24 -8.21
CA ASN A 246 8.64 10.37 -8.65
C ASN A 246 8.39 10.63 -10.14
N GLY A 247 8.35 9.56 -10.94
CA GLY A 247 8.05 9.62 -12.36
C GLY A 247 7.18 8.46 -12.79
N GLN A 248 6.37 8.71 -13.82
CA GLN A 248 5.63 7.67 -14.53
C GLN A 248 5.77 7.86 -16.04
N TYR A 249 5.74 6.76 -16.76
CA TYR A 249 5.72 6.73 -18.21
C TYR A 249 4.71 5.68 -18.67
N ALA A 250 3.69 6.11 -19.41
CA ALA A 250 2.78 5.22 -20.11
C ALA A 250 3.34 5.00 -21.52
N PHE A 251 3.40 3.75 -21.95
CA PHE A 251 3.91 3.40 -23.28
C PHE A 251 2.85 3.64 -24.36
N ASP A 252 1.59 3.72 -23.96
CA ASP A 252 0.44 3.92 -24.82
C ASP A 252 -0.03 5.38 -24.78
N ARG A 253 -0.69 5.82 -25.85
CA ARG A 253 -1.20 7.19 -26.02
C ARG A 253 -2.68 7.25 -25.80
#